data_AF-A0A166F1L9-F1
#
_entry.id   AF-A0A166F1L9-F1
#
_cell.length_a   1.000
_cell.length_b   1.000
_cell.length_c   1.000
_cell.angle_alpha   90.00
_cell.angle_beta   90.00
_cell.angle_gamma   90.00
#
_symmetry.space_group_name_H-M   'P 1'
#
loop_
_entity.id
_entity.type
_entity.pdbx_description
1 polymer ?
#
loop_
_entity_poly.entity_id
_entity_poly.type
_entity_poly.pdbx_seq_one_letter_code
_entity_poly.pdbx_strand_id
1 'polypeptide(L)'
;MSRSMKRDQQEGSDGSDSSHRPTASKRLKLDSAKPNFVPRSVTVKRKLKPKWQDTIPKETPVKDRIKAIELRVGSGKYDEVLSDDEKDELDCFQQTTPPLVDDSTILVSVTSEGPSKAKPVAESSSLSRLWSMVRMSTKEPSQTQTLLTEKLSETQSELAQTRRELDECRLREQSSQNTLKLADENGERMQRLLNQLSRELEAAQTSIQEYDSSLHAARENEAALNARVEGLAQERGESRAALKRLRNEKEAQAPPRVDFALDSFRDAVDQVSEAHVKFSGHPSVERLNEAIDNLVLEALEHASEAVAAQSDSNTPFLSAVAAQPSDSLLFASMTKPGLTEDHHGLLLDACLHAVIVPLLYEAFFKETVSTVSKDKTDILDELFSRMSEAEPWAVCQRWRALTASATSVMLDSGALEGFASRVEQKVSQRIAWAYGQPTTIFDHIREKILRDITAVVRDAHQLSLVLKRDILSVRMMVMLDAGIDRPFDPQNEQSVWPDMGAKAGDQVIGVYGLGLGKTTSSGQVVQILRPTVITTALLQEIDNEK
;
A
#
# COMPACT_ATOMS: atom_id res chain seq x y z
N MET A 1 -75.66 24.28 -35.70
CA MET A 1 -74.62 25.07 -35.01
C MET A 1 -75.25 26.38 -34.60
N SER A 2 -75.62 26.47 -33.32
CA SER A 2 -76.58 27.44 -32.80
C SER A 2 -75.90 28.41 -31.84
N ARG A 3 -76.17 29.71 -32.07
CA ARG A 3 -76.43 30.78 -31.09
C ARG A 3 -75.30 31.18 -30.13
N SER A 4 -75.23 32.40 -29.59
CA SER A 4 -75.84 33.72 -29.82
C SER A 4 -75.48 34.54 -28.58
N MET A 5 -75.21 35.84 -28.77
CA MET A 5 -75.34 36.97 -27.82
C MET A 5 -74.36 37.04 -26.62
N LYS A 6 -73.52 38.08 -26.51
CA LYS A 6 -73.73 39.53 -26.23
C LYS A 6 -73.96 39.86 -24.75
N ARG A 7 -73.27 40.95 -24.34
CA ARG A 7 -73.40 41.85 -23.16
C ARG A 7 -72.31 41.64 -22.11
N ASP A 8 -71.84 42.63 -21.37
CA ASP A 8 -71.79 44.12 -21.35
C ASP A 8 -71.40 44.47 -19.89
N GLN A 9 -70.67 45.58 -19.66
CA GLN A 9 -70.57 46.35 -18.40
C GLN A 9 -69.78 45.67 -17.24
N GLN A 10 -69.09 46.34 -16.30
CA GLN A 10 -68.82 47.75 -15.90
C GLN A 10 -67.64 47.67 -14.88
N GLU A 11 -66.55 48.41 -15.01
CA GLU A 11 -66.18 49.67 -14.28
C GLU A 11 -66.58 49.84 -12.80
N GLY A 12 -65.61 50.27 -11.97
CA GLY A 12 -65.74 50.86 -10.62
C GLY A 12 -64.89 50.15 -9.55
N SER A 13 -63.65 50.53 -9.22
CA SER A 13 -63.10 51.70 -8.48
C SER A 13 -63.40 51.74 -6.97
N ASP A 14 -62.30 51.92 -6.21
CA ASP A 14 -62.10 52.48 -4.85
C ASP A 14 -62.88 51.86 -3.68
N GLY A 15 -62.34 51.65 -2.48
CA GLY A 15 -61.19 52.18 -1.75
C GLY A 15 -61.56 52.16 -0.25
N SER A 16 -60.58 52.43 0.61
CA SER A 16 -60.71 52.81 2.05
C SER A 16 -60.66 51.70 3.13
N ASP A 17 -59.48 51.61 3.76
CA ASP A 17 -59.21 51.84 5.19
C ASP A 17 -60.36 51.75 6.22
N SER A 18 -60.15 50.97 7.30
CA SER A 18 -60.16 51.51 8.68
C SER A 18 -59.90 50.44 9.74
N SER A 19 -59.14 50.87 10.75
CA SER A 19 -58.83 50.20 12.01
C SER A 19 -60.06 49.90 12.88
N HIS A 20 -60.00 48.82 13.68
CA HIS A 20 -60.02 48.93 15.15
C HIS A 20 -59.80 47.58 15.86
N ARG A 21 -58.91 47.64 16.86
CA ARG A 21 -58.77 46.77 18.06
C ARG A 21 -60.12 46.63 18.79
N PRO A 22 -60.38 45.59 19.63
CA PRO A 22 -59.83 45.65 21.00
C PRO A 22 -59.55 44.31 21.74
N THR A 23 -58.68 44.47 22.76
CA THR A 23 -58.68 43.88 24.13
C THR A 23 -58.58 42.37 24.39
N ALA A 24 -57.42 42.01 24.95
CA ALA A 24 -57.21 41.38 26.26
C ALA A 24 -58.05 40.15 26.67
N SER A 25 -57.40 38.99 26.76
CA SER A 25 -57.84 37.89 27.63
C SER A 25 -56.69 37.30 28.45
N LYS A 26 -56.85 37.52 29.76
CA LYS A 26 -56.37 36.81 30.94
C LYS A 26 -55.41 35.63 30.75
N ARG A 27 -54.18 35.83 31.24
CA ARG A 27 -53.26 34.79 31.74
C ARG A 27 -53.90 34.02 32.89
N LEU A 28 -54.15 32.73 32.70
CA LEU A 28 -54.36 31.76 33.78
C LEU A 28 -52.99 31.33 34.32
N LYS A 29 -52.78 31.56 35.62
CA LYS A 29 -51.74 30.89 36.41
C LYS A 29 -52.21 29.46 36.65
N LEU A 30 -51.41 28.47 36.24
CA LEU A 30 -51.52 27.10 36.74
C LEU A 30 -50.25 26.80 37.54
N ASP A 31 -50.46 26.70 38.85
CA ASP A 31 -49.49 26.17 39.80
C ASP A 31 -49.56 24.64 39.81
N SER A 32 -48.40 24.05 40.14
CA SER A 32 -48.21 22.75 40.80
C SER A 32 -48.51 21.45 40.03
N ALA A 33 -47.44 20.71 39.71
CA ALA A 33 -47.11 19.45 40.39
C ALA A 33 -45.94 18.76 39.68
N LYS A 34 -44.77 18.69 40.34
CA LYS A 34 -43.65 17.83 39.93
C LYS A 34 -43.85 16.45 40.57
N PRO A 35 -43.90 15.33 39.81
CA PRO A 35 -43.72 14.02 40.39
C PRO A 35 -42.23 13.69 40.50
N ASN A 36 -41.78 13.44 41.73
CA ASN A 36 -40.48 12.85 42.05
C ASN A 36 -40.42 11.42 41.48
N PHE A 37 -39.61 11.21 40.45
CA PHE A 37 -39.24 9.88 40.00
C PHE A 37 -37.85 9.53 40.54
N VAL A 38 -37.80 8.59 41.49
CA VAL A 38 -36.57 8.00 42.02
C VAL A 38 -36.24 6.77 41.16
N PRO A 39 -35.11 6.72 40.43
CA PRO A 39 -34.71 5.50 39.74
C PRO A 39 -34.08 4.53 40.76
N ARG A 40 -34.69 3.37 40.97
CA ARG A 40 -34.05 2.22 41.64
C ARG A 40 -33.03 1.60 40.67
N SER A 41 -31.75 1.81 40.93
CA SER A 41 -30.66 1.10 40.25
C SER A 41 -30.60 -0.35 40.72
N VAL A 42 -30.91 -1.30 39.83
CA VAL A 42 -30.67 -2.73 40.06
C VAL A 42 -29.29 -3.09 39.50
N THR A 43 -28.35 -3.35 40.39
CA THR A 43 -26.97 -3.75 40.04
C THR A 43 -26.91 -5.27 39.83
N VAL A 44 -26.82 -5.72 38.57
CA VAL A 44 -26.56 -7.13 38.26
C VAL A 44 -25.05 -7.34 38.12
N LYS A 45 -24.41 -7.88 39.16
CA LYS A 45 -23.01 -8.33 39.12
C LYS A 45 -22.93 -9.67 38.37
N ARG A 46 -22.55 -9.66 37.10
CA ARG A 46 -22.06 -10.87 36.40
C ARG A 46 -20.54 -10.97 36.55
N LYS A 47 -20.08 -11.97 37.29
CA LYS A 47 -18.68 -12.40 37.31
C LYS A 47 -18.40 -13.20 36.04
N LEU A 48 -17.59 -12.66 35.14
CA LEU A 48 -16.95 -13.43 34.06
C LEU A 48 -15.49 -13.64 34.45
N LYS A 49 -15.08 -14.90 34.61
CA LYS A 49 -13.67 -15.30 34.74
C LYS A 49 -13.08 -15.43 33.34
N PRO A 50 -11.91 -14.84 33.04
CA PRO A 50 -11.15 -15.24 31.87
C PRO A 50 -10.24 -16.42 32.26
N LYS A 51 -10.42 -17.55 31.60
CA LYS A 51 -9.34 -18.51 31.33
C LYS A 51 -9.14 -18.43 29.84
N TRP A 52 -7.91 -18.19 29.40
CA TRP A 52 -7.20 -18.76 28.26
C TRP A 52 -5.91 -17.94 28.10
N GLN A 53 -4.84 -18.52 28.61
CA GLN A 53 -3.46 -18.16 28.34
C GLN A 53 -2.84 -19.37 27.62
N ASP A 54 -1.90 -19.07 26.74
CA ASP A 54 -0.87 -19.95 26.17
C ASP A 54 -1.24 -20.81 24.96
N THR A 55 -0.89 -20.31 23.77
CA THR A 55 0.08 -20.94 22.86
C THR A 55 0.53 -19.92 21.80
N ILE A 56 1.74 -19.38 21.96
CA ILE A 56 2.45 -18.61 20.93
C ILE A 56 3.41 -19.58 20.22
N PRO A 57 3.29 -19.83 18.90
CA PRO A 57 4.37 -20.45 18.14
C PRO A 57 5.44 -19.41 17.82
N LYS A 58 6.69 -19.86 17.92
CA LYS A 58 7.91 -19.10 17.68
C LYS A 58 8.01 -18.61 16.22
N GLU A 59 8.47 -17.37 16.13
CA GLU A 59 9.12 -16.63 15.04
C GLU A 59 9.40 -17.39 13.73
N THR A 60 8.81 -16.87 12.64
CA THR A 60 9.24 -17.08 11.25
C THR A 60 10.22 -15.97 10.82
N PRO A 61 11.28 -16.29 10.05
CA PRO A 61 12.27 -15.31 9.61
C PRO A 61 11.72 -14.29 8.61
N VAL A 62 12.21 -13.05 8.71
CA VAL A 62 11.75 -11.82 8.02
C VAL A 62 11.66 -11.96 6.49
N LYS A 63 12.50 -12.81 5.87
CA LYS A 63 12.51 -13.00 4.41
C LYS A 63 11.23 -13.64 3.85
N ASP A 64 10.50 -14.41 4.66
CA ASP A 64 9.25 -15.04 4.22
C ASP A 64 8.04 -14.09 4.34
N ARG A 65 8.16 -12.95 5.05
CA ARG A 65 7.08 -11.96 5.21
C ARG A 65 6.94 -11.04 4.00
N ILE A 66 8.02 -10.77 3.26
CA ILE A 66 8.00 -9.90 2.07
C ILE A 66 7.27 -10.58 0.90
N LYS A 67 7.45 -11.90 0.72
CA LYS A 67 6.68 -12.69 -0.28
C LYS A 67 5.17 -12.76 0.01
N ALA A 68 4.76 -12.67 1.28
CA ALA A 68 3.35 -12.70 1.66
C ALA A 68 2.61 -11.38 1.34
N ILE A 69 3.36 -10.27 1.19
CA ILE A 69 2.82 -8.97 0.78
C ILE A 69 2.61 -8.95 -0.75
N GLU A 70 3.53 -9.51 -1.52
CA GLU A 70 3.37 -9.66 -2.99
C GLU A 70 2.19 -10.59 -3.37
N LEU A 71 1.93 -11.64 -2.60
CA LEU A 71 0.83 -12.58 -2.88
C LEU A 71 -0.57 -12.06 -2.53
N ARG A 72 -0.68 -10.94 -1.81
CA ARG A 72 -1.99 -10.37 -1.43
C ARG A 72 -2.60 -9.43 -2.48
N VAL A 73 -1.82 -9.07 -3.50
CA VAL A 73 -2.25 -8.24 -4.64
C VAL A 73 -2.98 -9.08 -5.73
N GLY A 74 -2.99 -10.42 -5.61
CA GLY A 74 -3.42 -11.33 -6.69
C GLY A 74 -4.74 -12.08 -6.51
N SER A 75 -5.75 -11.59 -5.76
CA SER A 75 -7.03 -12.31 -5.66
C SER A 75 -8.30 -11.46 -5.75
N GLY A 76 -8.27 -10.37 -6.52
CA GLY A 76 -9.48 -9.70 -6.98
C GLY A 76 -10.09 -10.45 -8.16
N LYS A 77 -11.15 -11.22 -7.92
CA LYS A 77 -11.99 -11.77 -9.00
C LYS A 77 -12.68 -10.62 -9.73
N TYR A 78 -12.26 -10.35 -10.96
CA TYR A 78 -13.06 -9.60 -11.93
C TYR A 78 -13.99 -10.57 -12.63
N ASP A 79 -15.30 -10.45 -12.39
CA ASP A 79 -16.32 -11.01 -13.28
C ASP A 79 -16.45 -10.06 -14.48
N GLU A 80 -15.66 -10.32 -15.53
CA GLU A 80 -15.87 -9.71 -16.84
C GLU A 80 -16.74 -10.63 -17.69
N VAL A 81 -17.94 -10.13 -18.01
CA VAL A 81 -18.76 -10.62 -19.11
C VAL A 81 -18.11 -10.10 -20.39
N LEU A 82 -17.31 -10.93 -21.05
CA LEU A 82 -16.84 -10.69 -22.42
C LEU A 82 -17.37 -11.78 -23.36
N SER A 83 -17.87 -11.30 -24.49
CA SER A 83 -18.53 -12.00 -25.59
C SER A 83 -17.57 -12.88 -26.40
N ASP A 84 -18.12 -13.96 -26.97
CA ASP A 84 -17.50 -15.08 -27.70
C ASP A 84 -16.70 -14.75 -29.00
N ASP A 85 -16.26 -13.52 -29.26
CA ASP A 85 -15.76 -13.12 -30.61
C ASP A 85 -14.25 -12.83 -30.75
N GLU A 86 -13.39 -13.20 -29.79
CA GLU A 86 -11.93 -13.07 -29.94
C GLU A 86 -11.20 -14.39 -29.65
N LYS A 87 -11.60 -15.45 -30.36
CA LYS A 87 -10.78 -16.65 -30.58
C LYS A 87 -10.19 -16.59 -31.98
N ASP A 88 -9.07 -15.89 -32.12
CA ASP A 88 -8.00 -16.17 -33.08
C ASP A 88 -6.89 -15.14 -32.83
N GLU A 89 -5.63 -15.55 -33.02
CA GLU A 89 -4.39 -14.78 -32.76
C GLU A 89 -3.82 -14.88 -31.34
N LEU A 90 -3.18 -16.01 -31.05
CA LEU A 90 -1.97 -16.05 -30.19
C LEU A 90 -1.16 -17.34 -30.47
N ASP A 91 -0.64 -17.42 -31.69
CA ASP A 91 0.45 -18.31 -32.08
C ASP A 91 1.68 -17.44 -32.41
N CYS A 92 2.46 -17.09 -31.39
CA CYS A 92 3.85 -16.68 -31.54
C CYS A 92 4.62 -16.95 -30.24
N PHE A 93 5.10 -18.19 -30.13
CA PHE A 93 6.19 -18.57 -29.24
C PHE A 93 7.43 -17.73 -29.55
N GLN A 94 7.81 -16.79 -28.67
CA GLN A 94 9.19 -16.33 -28.59
C GLN A 94 9.93 -17.23 -27.60
N GLN A 95 10.75 -18.11 -28.16
CA GLN A 95 11.85 -18.77 -27.46
C GLN A 95 12.80 -17.70 -26.93
N THR A 96 12.79 -17.48 -25.62
CA THR A 96 13.87 -16.76 -24.94
C THR A 96 15.06 -17.70 -24.81
N THR A 97 16.03 -17.54 -25.71
CA THR A 97 17.38 -18.06 -25.58
C THR A 97 18.01 -17.51 -24.29
N PRO A 98 18.62 -18.36 -23.43
CA PRO A 98 19.38 -17.85 -22.29
C PRO A 98 20.62 -17.06 -22.79
N PRO A 99 21.07 -16.03 -22.06
CA PRO A 99 22.20 -15.23 -22.47
C PRO A 99 23.48 -16.08 -22.49
N LEU A 100 24.28 -15.89 -23.54
CA LEU A 100 25.66 -16.37 -23.63
C LEU A 100 26.41 -15.91 -22.37
N VAL A 101 26.96 -16.88 -21.66
CA VAL A 101 27.94 -16.64 -20.60
C VAL A 101 29.19 -16.05 -21.25
N ASP A 102 29.56 -14.84 -20.84
CA ASP A 102 30.82 -14.20 -21.21
C ASP A 102 31.99 -15.11 -20.84
N ASP A 103 32.80 -15.47 -21.84
CA ASP A 103 34.12 -16.10 -21.69
C ASP A 103 35.07 -15.12 -20.99
N SER A 104 34.89 -14.99 -19.69
CA SER A 104 35.83 -14.32 -18.81
C SER A 104 37.06 -15.22 -18.71
N THR A 105 38.09 -14.78 -19.42
CA THR A 105 39.44 -15.36 -19.43
C THR A 105 39.92 -15.52 -17.99
N ILE A 106 39.89 -16.74 -17.45
CA ILE A 106 40.51 -17.06 -16.17
C ILE A 106 42.03 -17.02 -16.39
N LEU A 107 42.64 -15.89 -16.04
CA LEU A 107 44.09 -15.77 -15.87
C LEU A 107 44.51 -16.62 -14.66
N VAL A 108 44.78 -17.91 -14.91
CA VAL A 108 45.43 -18.79 -13.93
C VAL A 108 46.88 -18.35 -13.80
N SER A 109 47.17 -17.57 -12.76
CA SER A 109 48.53 -17.30 -12.31
C SER A 109 49.11 -18.56 -11.67
N VAL A 110 49.74 -19.40 -12.50
CA VAL A 110 50.54 -20.52 -12.01
C VAL A 110 51.77 -19.95 -11.31
N THR A 111 51.72 -19.88 -9.98
CA THR A 111 52.91 -19.69 -9.16
C THR A 111 53.72 -20.99 -9.25
N SER A 112 54.85 -20.94 -9.97
CA SER A 112 55.74 -22.09 -10.06
C SER A 112 56.41 -22.31 -8.71
N GLU A 113 55.93 -23.28 -7.94
CA GLU A 113 56.75 -23.85 -6.86
C GLU A 113 57.96 -24.52 -7.52
N GLY A 114 59.13 -23.97 -7.20
CA GLY A 114 60.38 -24.31 -7.86
C GLY A 114 60.72 -25.80 -7.75
N PRO A 115 61.25 -26.42 -8.82
CA PRO A 115 61.62 -27.83 -8.79
C PRO A 115 62.70 -28.06 -7.73
N SER A 116 62.38 -28.98 -6.82
CA SER A 116 63.29 -29.68 -5.91
C SER A 116 64.62 -29.99 -6.59
N LYS A 117 65.72 -29.58 -5.94
CA LYS A 117 67.11 -29.81 -6.34
C LYS A 117 67.43 -31.31 -6.45
N ALA A 118 67.11 -31.91 -7.60
CA ALA A 118 67.73 -33.16 -8.00
C ALA A 118 69.18 -32.88 -8.42
N LYS A 119 70.14 -33.41 -7.66
CA LYS A 119 71.57 -33.37 -7.99
C LYS A 119 71.78 -33.91 -9.42
N PRO A 120 72.39 -33.15 -10.34
CA PRO A 120 72.75 -33.68 -11.64
C PRO A 120 73.82 -34.77 -11.46
N VAL A 121 73.49 -35.99 -11.86
CA VAL A 121 74.45 -37.10 -11.95
C VAL A 121 75.46 -36.74 -13.04
N ALA A 122 76.71 -36.53 -12.64
CA ALA A 122 77.79 -35.96 -13.44
C ALA A 122 78.41 -36.97 -14.42
N GLU A 123 77.61 -37.56 -15.32
CA GLU A 123 78.12 -38.50 -16.33
C GLU A 123 78.87 -37.81 -17.48
N SER A 124 78.59 -36.54 -17.77
CA SER A 124 79.28 -35.80 -18.84
C SER A 124 80.76 -35.53 -18.52
N SER A 125 81.13 -35.50 -17.23
CA SER A 125 82.50 -35.20 -16.79
C SER A 125 83.49 -36.34 -17.07
N SER A 126 83.01 -37.58 -17.15
CA SER A 126 83.83 -38.79 -17.33
C SER A 126 84.32 -38.94 -18.77
N LEU A 127 83.46 -38.64 -19.75
CA LEU A 127 83.81 -38.69 -21.18
C LEU A 127 84.76 -37.56 -21.58
N SER A 128 84.57 -36.35 -21.03
CA SER A 128 85.49 -35.22 -21.24
C SER A 128 86.91 -35.51 -20.71
N ARG A 129 87.00 -36.24 -19.58
CA ARG A 129 88.28 -36.68 -18.99
C ARG A 129 88.98 -37.77 -19.80
N LEU A 130 88.24 -38.76 -20.30
CA LEU A 130 88.79 -39.78 -21.20
C LEU A 130 89.29 -39.16 -22.52
N TRP A 131 88.59 -38.16 -23.06
CA TRP A 131 88.97 -37.51 -24.31
C TRP A 131 90.18 -36.58 -24.19
N SER A 132 90.33 -35.91 -23.05
CA SER A 132 91.54 -35.15 -22.75
C SER A 132 92.77 -36.05 -22.57
N MET A 133 92.62 -37.28 -22.06
CA MET A 133 93.71 -38.28 -22.03
C MET A 133 94.10 -38.77 -23.43
N VAL A 134 93.14 -39.06 -24.31
CA VAL A 134 93.42 -39.48 -25.70
C VAL A 134 94.13 -38.37 -26.49
N ARG A 135 93.77 -37.10 -26.25
CA ARG A 135 94.40 -35.94 -26.91
C ARG A 135 95.83 -35.67 -26.43
N MET A 136 96.22 -36.12 -25.23
CA MET A 136 97.57 -35.95 -24.66
C MET A 136 98.56 -37.05 -25.08
N SER A 137 98.10 -38.16 -25.66
CA SER A 137 98.93 -39.34 -25.93
C SER A 137 99.37 -39.51 -27.40
N THR A 138 98.91 -38.67 -28.33
CA THR A 138 99.27 -38.72 -29.76
C THR A 138 99.84 -37.38 -30.22
N LYS A 139 101.10 -37.35 -30.68
CA LYS A 139 101.83 -36.12 -31.05
C LYS A 139 101.56 -35.61 -32.48
N GLU A 140 100.80 -36.35 -33.29
CA GLU A 140 100.28 -35.88 -34.59
C GLU A 140 98.83 -36.37 -34.78
N PRO A 141 97.88 -35.51 -35.18
CA PRO A 141 96.51 -35.92 -35.41
C PRO A 141 96.42 -36.75 -36.69
N SER A 142 96.29 -38.07 -36.55
CA SER A 142 95.91 -38.93 -37.67
C SER A 142 94.48 -38.57 -38.11
N GLN A 143 94.17 -38.71 -39.40
CA GLN A 143 92.80 -38.51 -39.95
C GLN A 143 91.70 -39.28 -39.18
N THR A 144 92.08 -40.38 -38.51
CA THR A 144 91.19 -41.16 -37.64
C THR A 144 90.82 -40.44 -36.34
N GLN A 145 91.69 -39.60 -35.77
CA GLN A 145 91.41 -38.89 -34.52
C GLN A 145 90.43 -37.71 -34.73
N THR A 146 90.53 -37.03 -35.88
CA THR A 146 89.56 -35.99 -36.28
C THR A 146 88.18 -36.61 -36.52
N LEU A 147 88.11 -37.75 -37.23
CA LEU A 147 86.86 -38.46 -37.49
C LEU A 147 86.17 -38.94 -36.19
N LEU A 148 86.96 -39.46 -35.24
CA LEU A 148 86.42 -39.89 -33.94
C LEU A 148 85.93 -38.71 -33.10
N THR A 149 86.59 -37.55 -33.17
CA THR A 149 86.16 -36.35 -32.43
C THR A 149 84.87 -35.80 -33.00
N GLU A 150 84.72 -35.81 -34.33
CA GLU A 150 83.50 -35.44 -35.03
C GLU A 150 82.34 -36.38 -34.65
N LYS A 151 82.54 -37.70 -34.72
CA LYS A 151 81.55 -38.70 -34.29
C LYS A 151 81.18 -38.59 -32.81
N LEU A 152 82.14 -38.27 -31.94
CA LEU A 152 81.86 -38.01 -30.52
C LEU A 152 81.03 -36.75 -30.33
N SER A 153 81.31 -35.68 -31.09
CA SER A 153 80.53 -34.44 -31.01
C SER A 153 79.11 -34.62 -31.57
N GLU A 154 78.95 -35.41 -32.64
CA GLU A 154 77.67 -35.78 -33.23
C GLU A 154 76.84 -36.59 -32.22
N THR A 155 77.41 -37.64 -31.63
CA THR A 155 76.73 -38.45 -30.60
C THR A 155 76.42 -37.66 -29.32
N GLN A 156 77.28 -36.73 -28.92
CA GLN A 156 76.98 -35.82 -27.79
C GLN A 156 75.84 -34.85 -28.13
N SER A 157 75.77 -34.35 -29.36
CA SER A 157 74.69 -33.50 -29.85
C SER A 157 73.36 -34.27 -29.90
N GLU A 158 73.37 -35.49 -30.45
CA GLU A 158 72.20 -36.39 -30.48
C GLU A 158 71.74 -36.75 -29.06
N LEU A 159 72.66 -37.05 -28.14
CA LEU A 159 72.33 -37.33 -26.74
C LEU A 159 71.78 -36.09 -26.01
N ALA A 160 72.29 -34.90 -26.32
CA ALA A 160 71.75 -33.66 -25.79
C ALA A 160 70.35 -33.34 -26.36
N GLN A 161 70.13 -33.64 -27.64
CA GLN A 161 68.83 -33.46 -28.31
C GLN A 161 67.78 -34.43 -27.74
N THR A 162 68.09 -35.71 -27.67
CA THR A 162 67.18 -36.73 -27.10
C THR A 162 66.85 -36.45 -25.63
N ARG A 163 67.78 -35.90 -24.84
CA ARG A 163 67.48 -35.44 -23.48
C ARG A 163 66.50 -34.26 -23.47
N ARG A 164 66.67 -33.27 -24.34
CA ARG A 164 65.70 -32.16 -24.46
C ARG A 164 64.32 -32.65 -24.87
N GLU A 165 64.26 -33.56 -25.85
CA GLU A 165 63.00 -34.17 -26.30
C GLU A 165 62.32 -34.99 -25.18
N LEU A 166 63.11 -35.73 -24.38
CA LEU A 166 62.60 -36.46 -23.22
C LEU A 166 62.07 -35.52 -22.12
N ASP A 167 62.77 -34.43 -21.84
CA ASP A 167 62.34 -33.45 -20.85
C ASP A 167 61.07 -32.70 -21.32
N GLU A 168 60.98 -32.36 -22.61
CA GLU A 168 59.78 -31.78 -23.21
C GLU A 168 58.61 -32.75 -23.16
N CYS A 169 58.85 -34.04 -23.45
CA CYS A 169 57.83 -35.08 -23.37
C CYS A 169 57.32 -35.25 -21.92
N ARG A 170 58.21 -35.24 -20.92
CA ARG A 170 57.84 -35.28 -19.50
C ARG A 170 57.03 -34.07 -19.07
N LEU A 171 57.39 -32.88 -19.54
CA LEU A 171 56.64 -31.66 -19.24
C LEU A 171 55.22 -31.73 -19.83
N ARG A 172 55.09 -32.23 -21.07
CA ARG A 172 53.78 -32.47 -21.70
C ARG A 172 52.97 -33.52 -20.94
N GLU A 173 53.58 -34.61 -20.50
CA GLU A 173 52.91 -35.63 -19.69
C GLU A 173 52.40 -35.06 -18.36
N GLN A 174 53.23 -34.29 -17.65
CA GLN A 174 52.86 -33.66 -16.39
C GLN A 174 51.73 -32.63 -16.59
N SER A 175 51.79 -31.85 -17.67
CA SER A 175 50.72 -30.92 -18.04
C SER A 175 49.40 -31.68 -18.30
N SER A 176 49.43 -32.76 -19.07
CA SER A 176 48.26 -33.61 -19.35
C SER A 176 47.71 -34.30 -18.09
N GLN A 177 48.58 -34.72 -17.16
CA GLN A 177 48.14 -35.27 -15.88
C GLN A 177 47.44 -34.23 -15.00
N ASN A 178 47.92 -32.98 -15.01
CA ASN A 178 47.29 -31.89 -14.28
C ASN A 178 45.93 -31.51 -14.89
N THR A 179 45.82 -31.48 -16.22
CA THR A 179 44.53 -31.21 -16.88
C THR A 179 43.51 -32.31 -16.63
N LEU A 180 43.94 -33.59 -16.61
CA LEU A 180 43.07 -34.71 -16.23
C LEU A 180 42.59 -34.61 -14.78
N LYS A 181 43.48 -34.31 -13.82
CA LYS A 181 43.08 -34.11 -12.41
C LYS A 181 42.06 -32.99 -12.25
N LEU A 182 42.27 -31.85 -12.92
CA LEU A 182 41.32 -30.75 -12.90
C LEU A 182 39.97 -31.14 -13.53
N ALA A 183 39.98 -31.94 -14.60
CA ALA A 183 38.76 -32.45 -15.21
C ALA A 183 38.00 -33.39 -14.27
N ASP A 184 38.70 -34.29 -13.56
CA ASP A 184 38.12 -35.19 -12.57
C ASP A 184 37.49 -34.42 -11.39
N GLU A 185 38.22 -33.44 -10.83
CA GLU A 185 37.72 -32.58 -9.74
C GLU A 185 36.48 -31.78 -10.17
N ASN A 186 36.46 -31.27 -11.40
CA ASN A 186 35.31 -30.59 -11.97
C ASN A 186 34.12 -31.55 -12.20
N GLY A 187 34.40 -32.78 -12.65
CA GLY A 187 33.39 -33.83 -12.80
C GLY A 187 32.72 -34.17 -11.47
N GLU A 188 33.50 -34.35 -10.40
CA GLU A 188 32.99 -34.59 -9.05
C GLU A 188 32.19 -33.41 -8.50
N ARG A 189 32.62 -32.17 -8.80
CA ARG A 189 31.88 -30.97 -8.40
C ARG A 189 30.54 -30.88 -9.12
N MET A 190 30.51 -31.15 -10.42
CA MET A 190 29.28 -31.17 -11.21
C MET A 190 28.30 -32.25 -10.72
N GLN A 191 28.81 -33.44 -10.41
CA GLN A 191 27.99 -34.53 -9.88
C GLN A 191 27.36 -34.16 -8.52
N ARG A 192 28.10 -33.46 -7.65
CA ARG A 192 27.57 -32.96 -6.38
C ARG A 192 26.45 -31.93 -6.59
N LEU A 193 26.60 -31.02 -7.55
CA LEU A 193 25.56 -30.05 -7.89
C LEU A 193 24.31 -30.73 -8.45
N LEU A 194 24.45 -31.71 -9.35
CA LEU A 194 23.31 -32.48 -9.87
C LEU A 194 22.56 -33.21 -8.75
N ASN A 195 23.28 -33.83 -7.82
CA ASN A 195 22.66 -34.49 -6.67
C ASN A 195 21.95 -33.50 -5.74
N GLN A 196 22.47 -32.27 -5.58
CA GLN A 196 21.82 -31.22 -4.81
C GLN A 196 20.52 -30.76 -5.49
N LEU A 197 20.57 -30.43 -6.78
CA LEU A 197 19.41 -30.02 -7.56
C LEU A 197 18.32 -31.09 -7.59
N SER A 198 18.70 -32.37 -7.66
CA SER A 198 17.75 -33.48 -7.59
C SER A 198 17.00 -33.52 -6.25
N ARG A 199 17.68 -33.26 -5.13
CA ARG A 199 17.04 -33.21 -3.81
C ARG A 199 16.13 -31.99 -3.65
N GLU A 200 16.56 -30.84 -4.18
CA GLU A 200 15.74 -29.63 -4.18
C GLU A 200 14.47 -29.82 -5.02
N LEU A 201 14.56 -30.51 -6.15
CA LEU A 201 13.41 -30.86 -6.98
C LEU A 201 12.43 -31.78 -6.24
N GLU A 202 12.92 -32.83 -5.58
CA GLU A 202 12.09 -33.75 -4.77
C GLU A 202 11.40 -33.03 -3.60
N ALA A 203 12.12 -32.13 -2.93
CA ALA A 203 11.57 -31.31 -1.84
C ALA A 203 10.47 -30.36 -2.35
N ALA A 204 10.70 -29.70 -3.49
CA ALA A 204 9.71 -28.84 -4.12
C ALA A 204 8.46 -29.64 -4.55
N GLN A 205 8.65 -30.84 -5.10
CA GLN A 205 7.55 -31.70 -5.52
C GLN A 205 6.70 -32.19 -4.33
N THR A 206 7.34 -32.48 -3.20
CA THR A 206 6.64 -32.82 -1.94
C THR A 206 5.83 -31.63 -1.42
N SER A 207 6.43 -30.43 -1.43
CA SER A 207 5.75 -29.18 -1.04
C SER A 207 4.52 -28.89 -1.90
N ILE A 208 4.62 -29.07 -3.23
CA ILE A 208 3.48 -28.92 -4.15
C ILE A 208 2.34 -29.89 -3.79
N GLN A 209 2.65 -31.16 -3.50
CA GLN A 209 1.64 -32.14 -3.09
C GLN A 209 0.95 -31.79 -1.77
N GLU A 210 1.70 -31.23 -0.80
CA GLU A 210 1.14 -30.73 0.46
C GLU A 210 0.21 -29.53 0.23
N TYR A 211 0.61 -28.58 -0.62
CA TYR A 211 -0.22 -27.44 -0.99
C TYR A 211 -1.50 -27.87 -1.72
N ASP A 212 -1.43 -28.80 -2.66
CA ASP A 212 -2.60 -29.32 -3.37
C ASP A 212 -3.58 -30.00 -2.40
N SER A 213 -3.05 -30.79 -1.46
CA SER A 213 -3.85 -31.43 -0.41
C SER A 213 -4.53 -30.41 0.50
N SER A 214 -3.80 -29.36 0.90
CA SER A 214 -4.34 -28.26 1.71
C SER A 214 -5.41 -27.46 0.96
N LEU A 215 -5.21 -27.23 -0.35
CA LEU A 215 -6.13 -26.49 -1.19
C LEU A 215 -7.42 -27.29 -1.44
N HIS A 216 -7.32 -28.61 -1.60
CA HIS A 216 -8.49 -29.49 -1.63
C HIS A 216 -9.28 -29.44 -0.31
N ALA A 217 -8.61 -29.54 0.84
CA ALA A 217 -9.28 -29.43 2.15
C ALA A 217 -9.94 -28.06 2.36
N ALA A 218 -9.32 -26.97 1.88
CA ALA A 218 -9.90 -25.63 1.94
C ALA A 218 -11.17 -25.52 1.07
N ARG A 219 -11.16 -26.09 -0.14
CA ARG A 219 -12.34 -26.14 -1.03
C ARG A 219 -13.50 -26.93 -0.44
N GLU A 220 -13.23 -28.06 0.22
CA GLU A 220 -14.25 -28.84 0.93
C GLU A 220 -14.86 -28.04 2.09
N ASN A 221 -14.03 -27.33 2.86
CA ASN A 221 -14.51 -26.45 3.93
C ASN A 221 -15.35 -25.28 3.40
N GLU A 222 -14.94 -24.67 2.28
CA GLU A 222 -15.70 -23.60 1.62
C GLU A 222 -17.07 -24.11 1.15
N ALA A 223 -17.11 -25.29 0.51
CA ALA A 223 -18.36 -25.92 0.11
C ALA A 223 -19.29 -26.20 1.31
N ALA A 224 -18.74 -26.68 2.42
CA ALA A 224 -19.50 -26.92 3.65
C ALA A 224 -20.04 -25.61 4.28
N LEU A 225 -19.25 -24.53 4.26
CA LEU A 225 -19.69 -23.22 4.73
C LEU A 225 -20.78 -22.62 3.84
N ASN A 226 -20.66 -22.74 2.52
CA ASN A 226 -21.66 -22.27 1.57
C ASN A 226 -22.99 -23.00 1.77
N ALA A 227 -22.98 -24.33 1.91
CA ALA A 227 -24.18 -25.10 2.23
C ALA A 227 -24.83 -24.65 3.55
N ARG A 228 -24.03 -24.28 4.56
CA ARG A 228 -24.53 -23.74 5.83
C ARG A 228 -25.14 -22.34 5.68
N VAL A 229 -24.55 -21.48 4.85
CA VAL A 229 -25.07 -20.13 4.57
C VAL A 229 -26.41 -20.22 3.85
N GLU A 230 -26.55 -21.12 2.88
CA GLU A 230 -27.82 -21.38 2.18
C GLU A 230 -28.90 -21.87 3.16
N GLY A 231 -28.57 -22.80 4.06
CA GLY A 231 -29.49 -23.27 5.10
C GLY A 231 -29.98 -22.14 6.02
N LEU A 232 -29.07 -21.27 6.48
CA LEU A 232 -29.44 -20.11 7.30
C LEU A 232 -30.27 -19.07 6.54
N ALA A 233 -30.02 -18.90 5.24
CA ALA A 233 -30.81 -18.01 4.39
C ALA A 233 -32.26 -18.52 4.24
N GLN A 234 -32.44 -19.84 4.10
CA GLN A 234 -33.76 -20.48 4.09
C GLN A 234 -34.48 -20.31 5.43
N GLU A 235 -33.83 -20.61 6.56
CA GLU A 235 -34.40 -20.42 7.91
C GLU A 235 -34.82 -18.97 8.17
N ARG A 236 -34.02 -18.00 7.71
CA ARG A 236 -34.34 -16.57 7.78
C ARG A 236 -35.58 -16.23 6.94
N GLY A 237 -35.71 -16.83 5.76
CA GLY A 237 -36.88 -16.70 4.88
C GLY A 237 -38.15 -17.20 5.55
N GLU A 238 -38.10 -18.39 6.13
CA GLU A 238 -39.21 -19.01 6.87
C GLU A 238 -39.60 -18.19 8.11
N SER A 239 -38.62 -17.72 8.88
CA SER A 239 -38.83 -16.85 10.04
C SER A 239 -39.49 -15.53 9.66
N ARG A 240 -39.06 -14.92 8.54
CA ARG A 240 -39.67 -13.68 8.02
C ARG A 240 -41.11 -13.91 7.55
N ALA A 241 -41.39 -15.04 6.92
CA ALA A 241 -42.75 -15.42 6.54
C ALA A 241 -43.65 -15.63 7.76
N ALA A 242 -43.14 -16.30 8.80
CA ALA A 242 -43.86 -16.49 10.06
C ALA A 242 -44.16 -15.17 10.77
N LEU A 243 -43.18 -14.25 10.84
CA LEU A 243 -43.39 -12.90 11.40
C LEU A 243 -44.42 -12.10 10.61
N LYS A 244 -44.43 -12.22 9.28
CA LYS A 244 -45.45 -11.57 8.43
C LYS A 244 -46.86 -12.11 8.72
N ARG A 245 -47.01 -13.42 8.92
CA ARG A 245 -48.29 -14.04 9.32
C ARG A 245 -48.77 -13.52 10.68
N LEU A 246 -47.90 -13.54 11.69
CA LEU A 246 -48.21 -13.02 13.03
C LEU A 246 -48.57 -11.53 13.00
N ARG A 247 -47.90 -10.73 12.16
CA ARG A 247 -48.23 -9.31 11.98
C ARG A 247 -49.62 -9.15 11.38
N ASN A 248 -49.93 -9.89 10.31
CA ASN A 248 -51.25 -9.85 9.67
C ASN A 248 -52.37 -10.31 10.61
N GLU A 249 -52.14 -11.35 11.42
CA GLU A 249 -53.10 -11.82 12.43
C GLU A 249 -53.35 -10.77 13.52
N LYS A 250 -52.28 -10.12 14.00
CA LYS A 250 -52.37 -9.04 14.99
C LYS A 250 -53.10 -7.83 14.44
N GLU A 251 -52.87 -7.49 13.17
CA GLU A 251 -53.51 -6.38 12.47
C GLU A 251 -55.00 -6.66 12.21
N ALA A 252 -55.36 -7.90 11.90
CA ALA A 252 -56.76 -8.33 11.77
C ALA A 252 -57.54 -8.32 13.09
N GLN A 253 -56.87 -8.43 14.24
CA GLN A 253 -57.49 -8.37 15.58
C GLN A 253 -57.51 -6.97 16.20
N ALA A 254 -56.80 -6.00 15.62
CA ALA A 254 -56.76 -4.64 16.15
C ALA A 254 -57.96 -3.83 15.63
N PRO A 255 -58.76 -3.17 16.50
CA PRO A 255 -59.76 -2.22 16.03
C PRO A 255 -59.05 -1.10 15.25
N PRO A 256 -59.69 -0.52 14.21
CA PRO A 256 -59.06 0.42 13.31
C PRO A 256 -58.70 1.71 14.07
N ARG A 257 -57.47 1.76 14.58
CA ARG A 257 -56.84 3.02 14.96
C ARG A 257 -56.37 3.67 13.68
N VAL A 258 -57.20 4.58 13.20
CA VAL A 258 -56.80 5.57 12.22
C VAL A 258 -55.84 6.55 12.92
N ASP A 259 -54.63 6.09 13.19
CA ASP A 259 -53.52 7.00 13.41
C ASP A 259 -53.16 7.51 12.01
N PHE A 260 -53.79 8.62 11.62
CA PHE A 260 -53.26 9.50 10.60
C PHE A 260 -51.90 9.97 11.10
N ALA A 261 -50.85 9.18 10.87
CA ALA A 261 -49.49 9.64 10.90
C ALA A 261 -49.30 10.56 9.68
N LEU A 262 -49.83 11.78 9.80
CA LEU A 262 -49.50 12.96 8.99
C LEU A 262 -48.06 13.42 9.21
N ASP A 263 -47.28 12.67 9.99
CA ASP A 263 -45.89 12.96 10.25
C ASP A 263 -45.05 12.39 9.09
N SER A 264 -45.07 13.09 7.96
CA SER A 264 -44.19 12.86 6.81
C SER A 264 -42.69 13.02 7.16
N PHE A 265 -42.36 13.24 8.44
CA PHE A 265 -41.03 13.24 9.04
C PHE A 265 -40.70 11.93 9.80
N ARG A 266 -41.63 10.98 9.90
CA ARG A 266 -41.45 9.73 10.68
C ARG A 266 -40.99 8.51 9.89
N ASP A 267 -40.85 8.58 8.56
CA ASP A 267 -40.22 7.53 7.75
C ASP A 267 -38.69 7.56 7.93
N ALA A 268 -38.27 7.26 9.16
CA ALA A 268 -36.90 7.26 9.64
C ALA A 268 -36.23 5.91 9.38
N VAL A 269 -36.26 5.43 8.14
CA VAL A 269 -35.32 4.39 7.69
C VAL A 269 -34.11 5.14 7.16
N ASP A 270 -32.98 5.02 7.84
CA ASP A 270 -31.69 5.49 7.31
C ASP A 270 -31.51 4.86 5.92
N GLN A 271 -31.37 5.66 4.86
CA GLN A 271 -31.32 5.10 3.50
C GLN A 271 -29.93 4.50 3.22
N VAL A 272 -28.94 4.78 4.08
CA VAL A 272 -27.58 4.25 3.99
C VAL A 272 -27.19 3.55 5.29
N SER A 273 -26.74 2.29 5.17
CA SER A 273 -26.26 1.50 6.30
C SER A 273 -24.86 1.94 6.77
N GLU A 274 -24.54 1.70 8.05
CA GLU A 274 -23.19 1.92 8.60
C GLU A 274 -22.11 1.21 7.77
N ALA A 275 -22.37 -0.03 7.33
CA ALA A 275 -21.46 -0.82 6.52
C ALA A 275 -21.19 -0.19 5.13
N HIS A 276 -22.19 0.48 4.55
CA HIS A 276 -22.03 1.18 3.28
C HIS A 276 -21.07 2.36 3.40
N VAL A 277 -21.23 3.19 4.43
CA VAL A 277 -20.32 4.33 4.68
C VAL A 277 -18.92 3.87 5.06
N LYS A 278 -18.82 2.76 5.82
CA LYS A 278 -17.54 2.23 6.29
C LYS A 278 -16.74 1.56 5.17
N PHE A 279 -17.33 0.57 4.49
CA PHE A 279 -16.61 -0.38 3.63
C PHE A 279 -17.28 -0.57 2.25
N SER A 280 -18.58 -0.92 2.21
CA SER A 280 -19.19 -1.51 0.99
C SER A 280 -19.72 -0.50 -0.03
N GLY A 281 -19.79 0.77 0.34
CA GLY A 281 -20.30 1.85 -0.51
C GLY A 281 -19.28 2.34 -1.54
N HIS A 282 -19.80 2.98 -2.58
CA HIS A 282 -19.00 3.75 -3.55
C HIS A 282 -19.55 5.18 -3.55
N PRO A 283 -18.93 6.11 -2.78
CA PRO A 283 -17.70 5.99 -1.98
C PRO A 283 -17.91 5.49 -0.52
N SER A 284 -16.83 5.05 0.13
CA SER A 284 -16.76 4.69 1.57
C SER A 284 -15.45 5.22 2.19
N VAL A 285 -15.37 5.31 3.53
CA VAL A 285 -14.16 5.86 4.21
C VAL A 285 -12.94 4.97 3.98
N GLU A 286 -13.07 3.64 4.10
CA GLU A 286 -11.94 2.73 3.89
C GLU A 286 -11.44 2.78 2.44
N ARG A 287 -12.35 2.84 1.46
CA ARG A 287 -11.97 2.99 0.05
C ARG A 287 -11.35 4.34 -0.27
N LEU A 288 -11.79 5.41 0.39
CA LEU A 288 -11.18 6.72 0.23
C LEU A 288 -9.74 6.71 0.77
N ASN A 289 -9.49 6.08 1.92
CA ASN A 289 -8.13 5.90 2.43
C ASN A 289 -7.28 5.05 1.47
N GLU A 290 -7.81 3.92 0.98
CA GLU A 290 -7.13 3.06 0.00
C GLU A 290 -6.80 3.81 -1.32
N ALA A 291 -7.71 4.65 -1.80
CA ALA A 291 -7.48 5.46 -2.99
C ALA A 291 -6.39 6.52 -2.76
N ILE A 292 -6.28 7.06 -1.54
CA ILE A 292 -5.19 7.97 -1.16
C ILE A 292 -3.87 7.21 -1.08
N ASP A 293 -3.85 6.03 -0.45
CA ASP A 293 -2.66 5.17 -0.36
C ASP A 293 -2.12 4.82 -1.76
N ASN A 294 -2.99 4.36 -2.67
CA ASN A 294 -2.62 4.01 -4.04
C ASN A 294 -2.10 5.24 -4.82
N LEU A 295 -2.76 6.39 -4.67
CA LEU A 295 -2.33 7.63 -5.30
C LEU A 295 -0.94 8.04 -4.82
N VAL A 296 -0.66 7.93 -3.52
CA VAL A 296 0.66 8.26 -2.96
C VAL A 296 1.70 7.27 -3.47
N LEU A 297 1.41 5.97 -3.43
CA LEU A 297 2.31 4.93 -3.93
C LEU A 297 2.68 5.14 -5.40
N GLU A 298 1.68 5.33 -6.27
CA GLU A 298 1.91 5.57 -7.71
C GLU A 298 2.67 6.88 -7.96
N ALA A 299 2.39 7.93 -7.19
CA ALA A 299 3.12 9.19 -7.31
C ALA A 299 4.60 9.04 -6.93
N LEU A 300 4.91 8.24 -5.90
CA LEU A 300 6.27 7.94 -5.47
C LEU A 300 7.02 7.08 -6.49
N GLU A 301 6.36 6.04 -7.03
CA GLU A 301 6.91 5.18 -8.06
C GLU A 301 7.32 6.01 -9.29
N HIS A 302 6.39 6.81 -9.84
CA HIS A 302 6.67 7.66 -10.98
C HIS A 302 7.71 8.76 -10.71
N ALA A 303 7.75 9.29 -9.49
CA ALA A 303 8.79 10.23 -9.11
C ALA A 303 10.18 9.56 -9.12
N SER A 304 10.29 8.32 -8.63
CA SER A 304 11.54 7.57 -8.64
C SER A 304 12.01 7.28 -10.07
N GLU A 305 11.10 6.88 -10.97
CA GLU A 305 11.37 6.66 -12.39
C GLU A 305 11.84 7.93 -13.10
N ALA A 306 11.15 9.06 -12.85
CA ALA A 306 11.49 10.37 -13.39
C ALA A 306 12.91 10.81 -13.02
N VAL A 307 13.33 10.54 -11.79
CA VAL A 307 14.68 10.85 -11.29
C VAL A 307 15.71 9.89 -11.86
N ALA A 308 15.40 8.58 -11.89
CA ALA A 308 16.29 7.56 -12.45
C ALA A 308 16.62 7.85 -13.92
N ALA A 309 15.65 8.30 -14.72
CA ALA A 309 15.82 8.68 -16.11
C ALA A 309 16.77 9.88 -16.34
N GLN A 310 17.10 10.64 -15.29
CA GLN A 310 18.01 11.79 -15.36
C GLN A 310 19.43 11.51 -14.88
N SER A 311 19.70 10.32 -14.31
CA SER A 311 20.97 9.98 -13.66
C SER A 311 22.19 9.99 -14.59
N ASP A 312 22.03 10.23 -15.90
CA ASP A 312 23.13 10.54 -16.84
C ASP A 312 23.62 12.00 -16.73
N SER A 313 22.90 12.87 -16.02
CA SER A 313 23.26 14.27 -15.81
C SER A 313 23.83 14.49 -14.40
N ASN A 314 25.16 14.55 -14.32
CA ASN A 314 25.98 14.83 -13.12
C ASN A 314 25.78 16.27 -12.61
N THR A 315 24.55 16.70 -12.35
CA THR A 315 24.27 18.01 -11.74
C THR A 315 24.04 17.85 -10.24
N PRO A 316 25.05 18.15 -9.40
CA PRO A 316 24.86 18.17 -7.96
C PRO A 316 23.94 19.33 -7.60
N PHE A 317 22.71 19.03 -7.17
CA PHE A 317 21.81 20.07 -6.64
C PHE A 317 21.89 20.10 -5.11
N LEU A 318 22.96 20.69 -4.62
CA LEU A 318 23.05 21.24 -3.28
C LEU A 318 23.07 22.76 -3.44
N SER A 319 21.97 23.46 -3.10
CA SER A 319 21.94 24.85 -2.60
C SER A 319 20.78 25.76 -3.09
N ALA A 320 19.85 25.32 -3.96
CA ALA A 320 18.79 26.23 -4.44
C ALA A 320 17.35 25.69 -4.29
N VAL A 321 17.11 24.84 -3.29
CA VAL A 321 15.73 24.49 -2.94
C VAL A 321 15.11 25.69 -2.21
N ALA A 322 13.98 26.15 -2.76
CA ALA A 322 13.13 27.18 -2.19
C ALA A 322 12.82 26.94 -0.70
N ALA A 323 12.44 28.01 0.01
CA ALA A 323 12.12 27.97 1.44
C ALA A 323 11.42 26.68 1.85
N GLN A 324 11.98 25.99 2.85
CA GLN A 324 11.47 24.72 3.37
C GLN A 324 9.95 24.80 3.46
N PRO A 325 9.22 23.90 2.77
CA PRO A 325 7.79 23.97 2.81
C PRO A 325 7.36 23.50 4.21
N SER A 326 7.08 24.47 5.10
CA SER A 326 6.56 24.34 6.49
C SER A 326 7.40 23.55 7.52
N ASP A 327 7.29 24.00 8.79
CA ASP A 327 7.96 23.53 10.03
C ASP A 327 7.59 22.09 10.49
N SER A 328 7.24 21.18 9.57
CA SER A 328 6.90 19.80 9.94
C SER A 328 8.16 19.00 10.28
N LEU A 329 8.12 18.28 11.40
CA LEU A 329 9.18 17.36 11.85
C LEU A 329 9.53 16.30 10.80
N LEU A 330 8.58 15.92 9.94
CA LEU A 330 8.82 14.98 8.84
C LEU A 330 9.78 15.58 7.79
N PHE A 331 9.56 16.84 7.40
CA PHE A 331 10.44 17.54 6.46
C PHE A 331 11.82 17.82 7.05
N ALA A 332 11.89 18.20 8.33
CA ALA A 332 13.17 18.34 9.01
C ALA A 332 13.97 17.03 9.00
N SER A 333 13.29 15.89 9.21
CA SER A 333 13.92 14.57 9.26
C SER A 333 14.46 14.09 7.91
N MET A 334 13.85 14.49 6.79
CA MET A 334 14.37 14.18 5.44
C MET A 334 15.73 14.85 5.15
N THR A 335 16.10 15.90 5.88
CA THR A 335 17.41 16.57 5.71
C THR A 335 18.55 15.92 6.50
N LYS A 336 18.26 14.88 7.31
CA LYS A 336 19.28 14.23 8.13
C LYS A 336 20.33 13.53 7.25
N PRO A 337 21.63 13.69 7.53
CA PRO A 337 22.67 12.99 6.79
C PRO A 337 22.65 11.48 7.08
N GLY A 338 22.96 10.69 6.04
CA GLY A 338 23.04 9.23 6.13
C GLY A 338 21.69 8.52 6.13
N LEU A 339 20.65 9.15 5.58
CA LEU A 339 19.36 8.52 5.36
C LEU A 339 19.47 7.47 4.23
N THR A 340 18.91 6.28 4.45
CA THR A 340 18.78 5.26 3.39
C THR A 340 17.65 5.65 2.43
N GLU A 341 17.63 5.06 1.23
CA GLU A 341 16.56 5.27 0.25
C GLU A 341 15.20 4.83 0.82
N ASP A 342 15.16 3.70 1.53
CA ASP A 342 13.94 3.19 2.19
C ASP A 342 13.39 4.18 3.23
N HIS A 343 14.25 4.72 4.09
CA HIS A 343 13.84 5.73 5.07
C HIS A 343 13.39 7.04 4.42
N HIS A 344 14.02 7.42 3.32
CA HIS A 344 13.60 8.58 2.54
C HIS A 344 12.20 8.36 1.94
N GLY A 345 11.95 7.18 1.36
CA GLY A 345 10.65 6.77 0.85
C GLY A 345 9.56 6.81 1.91
N LEU A 346 9.81 6.23 3.10
CA LEU A 346 8.87 6.25 4.23
C LEU A 346 8.54 7.66 4.72
N LEU A 347 9.54 8.54 4.83
CA LEU A 347 9.31 9.93 5.24
C LEU A 347 8.51 10.72 4.20
N LEU A 348 8.79 10.48 2.91
CA LEU A 348 8.06 11.15 1.84
C LEU A 348 6.61 10.66 1.75
N ASP A 349 6.37 9.35 1.88
CA ASP A 349 5.02 8.77 2.00
C ASP A 349 4.23 9.41 3.15
N ALA A 350 4.82 9.46 4.35
CA ALA A 350 4.25 10.12 5.51
C ALA A 350 3.91 11.61 5.23
N CYS A 351 4.80 12.32 4.52
CA CYS A 351 4.60 13.73 4.18
C CYS A 351 3.44 13.94 3.20
N LEU A 352 3.30 13.07 2.20
CA LEU A 352 2.24 13.20 1.20
C LEU A 352 0.87 12.98 1.83
N HIS A 353 0.74 11.95 2.68
CA HIS A 353 -0.49 11.72 3.46
C HIS A 353 -0.81 12.91 4.38
N ALA A 354 0.19 13.42 5.11
CA ALA A 354 0.04 14.57 5.99
C ALA A 354 -0.35 15.87 5.26
N VAL A 355 -0.23 15.92 3.94
CA VAL A 355 -0.73 17.02 3.09
C VAL A 355 -2.13 16.72 2.56
N ILE A 356 -2.33 15.55 1.93
CA ILE A 356 -3.57 15.24 1.21
C ILE A 356 -4.74 15.09 2.19
N VAL A 357 -4.57 14.30 3.26
CA VAL A 357 -5.66 13.92 4.17
C VAL A 357 -6.26 15.13 4.88
N PRO A 358 -5.46 16.05 5.50
CA PRO A 358 -6.03 17.25 6.10
C PRO A 358 -6.70 18.17 5.08
N LEU A 359 -6.19 18.28 3.85
CA LEU A 359 -6.81 19.12 2.82
C LEU A 359 -8.19 18.59 2.42
N LEU A 360 -8.33 17.28 2.25
CA LEU A 360 -9.63 16.65 1.98
C LEU A 360 -10.59 16.82 3.16
N TYR A 361 -10.09 16.65 4.39
CA TYR A 361 -10.89 16.85 5.60
C TYR A 361 -11.43 18.27 5.71
N GLU A 362 -10.54 19.27 5.62
CA GLU A 362 -10.91 20.68 5.70
C GLU A 362 -11.90 21.07 4.59
N ALA A 363 -11.68 20.57 3.37
CA ALA A 363 -12.53 20.90 2.23
C ALA A 363 -13.92 20.25 2.30
N PHE A 364 -14.05 19.01 2.75
CA PHE A 364 -15.29 18.24 2.57
C PHE A 364 -15.94 17.78 3.87
N PHE A 365 -15.18 17.56 4.93
CA PHE A 365 -15.65 16.80 6.10
C PHE A 365 -15.71 17.60 7.41
N LYS A 366 -14.94 18.69 7.51
CA LYS A 366 -14.89 19.56 8.70
C LYS A 366 -16.26 20.10 9.09
N GLU A 367 -17.00 20.60 8.11
CA GLU A 367 -18.32 21.17 8.35
C GLU A 367 -19.38 20.10 8.53
N THR A 368 -20.30 20.34 9.46
CA THR A 368 -21.38 19.42 9.79
C THR A 368 -22.46 19.42 8.72
N VAL A 369 -22.77 20.59 8.14
CA VAL A 369 -23.92 20.79 7.27
C VAL A 369 -23.55 20.85 5.80
N SER A 370 -22.65 21.76 5.40
CA SER A 370 -22.28 21.93 3.98
C SER A 370 -21.45 20.75 3.50
N THR A 371 -21.62 20.31 2.25
CA THR A 371 -20.77 19.26 1.67
C THR A 371 -19.37 19.74 1.31
N VAL A 372 -19.17 21.06 1.22
CA VAL A 372 -17.89 21.72 0.91
C VAL A 372 -17.72 22.95 1.77
N SER A 373 -16.54 23.12 2.35
CA SER A 373 -16.16 24.33 3.04
C SER A 373 -15.80 25.44 2.05
N LYS A 374 -16.51 26.57 2.18
CA LYS A 374 -16.30 27.79 1.39
C LYS A 374 -16.42 29.00 2.32
N ASP A 375 -16.07 30.18 1.81
CA ASP A 375 -16.30 31.41 2.55
C ASP A 375 -17.78 31.52 2.97
N LYS A 376 -18.01 31.66 4.27
CA LYS A 376 -19.32 31.83 4.93
C LYS A 376 -20.18 30.56 5.09
N THR A 377 -19.69 29.36 4.81
CA THR A 377 -20.46 28.13 5.09
C THR A 377 -20.53 27.81 6.59
N ASP A 378 -19.60 28.32 7.40
CA ASP A 378 -19.60 28.23 8.88
C ASP A 378 -20.93 28.68 9.53
N ILE A 379 -21.64 29.63 8.91
CA ILE A 379 -22.93 30.11 9.45
C ILE A 379 -24.01 29.03 9.44
N LEU A 380 -23.92 28.06 8.52
CA LEU A 380 -24.84 26.92 8.46
C LEU A 380 -24.64 25.99 9.65
N ASP A 381 -23.38 25.79 10.07
CA ASP A 381 -23.04 24.99 11.25
C ASP A 381 -23.45 25.72 12.55
N GLU A 382 -23.26 27.04 12.62
CA GLU A 382 -23.75 27.85 13.75
C GLU A 382 -25.29 27.77 13.86
N LEU A 383 -25.99 27.91 12.74
CA LEU A 383 -27.45 27.78 12.69
C LEU A 383 -27.90 26.37 13.10
N PHE A 384 -27.21 25.33 12.60
CA PHE A 384 -27.49 23.95 12.95
C PHE A 384 -27.30 23.67 14.44
N SER A 385 -26.26 24.24 15.06
CA SER A 385 -26.04 24.12 16.50
C SER A 385 -27.21 24.72 17.28
N ARG A 386 -27.65 25.93 16.92
CA ARG A 386 -28.80 26.59 17.56
C ARG A 386 -30.11 25.81 17.35
N MET A 387 -30.32 25.27 16.15
CA MET A 387 -31.46 24.41 15.87
C MET A 387 -31.43 23.13 16.70
N SER A 388 -30.26 22.51 16.85
CA SER A 388 -30.09 21.26 17.62
C SER A 388 -30.40 21.42 19.11
N GLU A 389 -30.30 22.65 19.64
CA GLU A 389 -30.69 22.98 21.01
C GLU A 389 -32.20 23.24 21.16
N ALA A 390 -32.86 23.71 20.10
CA ALA A 390 -34.25 24.16 20.14
C ALA A 390 -35.25 23.12 19.59
N GLU A 391 -34.83 22.32 18.63
CA GLU A 391 -35.68 21.44 17.83
C GLU A 391 -35.34 19.95 18.05
N PRO A 392 -36.31 19.04 17.83
CA PRO A 392 -36.04 17.61 17.90
C PRO A 392 -34.93 17.18 16.93
N TRP A 393 -34.13 16.19 17.34
CA TRP A 393 -33.03 15.63 16.54
C TRP A 393 -33.43 15.31 15.09
N ALA A 394 -34.58 14.66 14.88
CA ALA A 394 -35.05 14.28 13.55
C ALA A 394 -35.31 15.50 12.65
N VAL A 395 -35.83 16.61 13.21
CA VAL A 395 -36.04 17.87 12.47
C VAL A 395 -34.70 18.46 12.06
N CYS A 396 -33.74 18.48 12.98
CA CYS A 396 -32.39 19.00 12.73
C CYS A 396 -31.68 18.19 11.63
N GLN A 397 -31.65 16.85 11.74
CA GLN A 397 -30.99 16.01 10.74
C GLN A 397 -31.64 16.14 9.35
N ARG A 398 -32.96 16.29 9.28
CA ARG A 398 -33.63 16.51 8.00
C ARG A 398 -33.30 17.87 7.39
N TRP A 399 -33.27 18.93 8.20
CA TRP A 399 -32.81 20.24 7.74
C TRP A 399 -31.37 20.15 7.21
N ARG A 400 -30.47 19.49 7.95
CA ARG A 400 -29.09 19.24 7.51
C ARG A 400 -29.04 18.51 6.17
N ALA A 401 -29.83 17.45 6.00
CA ALA A 401 -29.87 16.68 4.75
C ALA A 401 -30.35 17.50 3.55
N LEU A 402 -31.40 18.32 3.73
CA LEU A 402 -31.91 19.22 2.70
C LEU A 402 -30.88 20.30 2.35
N THR A 403 -30.27 20.91 3.36
CA THR A 403 -29.23 21.93 3.18
C THR A 403 -28.00 21.36 2.49
N ALA A 404 -27.53 20.18 2.90
CA ALA A 404 -26.40 19.49 2.26
C ALA A 404 -26.65 19.22 0.77
N SER A 405 -27.85 18.75 0.45
CA SER A 405 -28.28 18.49 -0.94
C SER A 405 -28.35 19.78 -1.77
N ALA A 406 -28.74 20.90 -1.16
CA ALA A 406 -28.73 22.20 -1.82
C ALA A 406 -27.27 22.69 -2.03
N THR A 407 -26.42 22.58 -1.00
CA THR A 407 -25.02 23.03 -1.07
C THR A 407 -24.18 22.22 -2.06
N SER A 408 -24.47 20.93 -2.23
CA SER A 408 -23.71 20.08 -3.17
C SER A 408 -23.88 20.51 -4.63
N VAL A 409 -25.02 21.12 -4.98
CA VAL A 409 -25.29 21.64 -6.33
C VAL A 409 -24.67 23.03 -6.54
N MET A 410 -24.33 23.74 -5.46
CA MET A 410 -23.65 25.05 -5.53
C MET A 410 -22.14 24.93 -5.83
N LEU A 411 -21.64 23.70 -5.97
CA LEU A 411 -20.26 23.43 -6.34
C LEU A 411 -20.21 23.14 -7.84
N ASP A 412 -19.57 24.04 -8.59
CA ASP A 412 -19.27 23.83 -9.99
C ASP A 412 -18.09 22.87 -10.16
N SER A 413 -18.09 22.10 -11.24
CA SER A 413 -17.00 21.17 -11.56
C SER A 413 -15.64 21.86 -11.62
N GLY A 414 -15.61 23.13 -12.07
CA GLY A 414 -14.39 23.93 -12.11
C GLY A 414 -13.78 24.22 -10.73
N ALA A 415 -14.58 24.37 -9.68
CA ALA A 415 -14.05 24.54 -8.32
C ALA A 415 -13.41 23.25 -7.77
N LEU A 416 -13.98 22.08 -8.09
CA LEU A 416 -13.38 20.79 -7.73
C LEU A 416 -12.05 20.57 -8.45
N GLU A 417 -12.01 20.83 -9.75
CA GLU A 417 -10.78 20.72 -10.56
C GLU A 417 -9.72 21.73 -10.09
N GLY A 418 -10.14 22.95 -9.75
CA GLY A 418 -9.26 23.95 -9.16
C GLY A 418 -8.72 23.55 -7.79
N PHE A 419 -9.51 22.84 -6.97
CA PHE A 419 -9.03 22.27 -5.70
C PHE A 419 -8.04 21.12 -5.94
N ALA A 420 -8.37 20.17 -6.82
CA ALA A 420 -7.49 19.07 -7.19
C ALA A 420 -6.14 19.57 -7.71
N SER A 421 -6.15 20.61 -8.56
CA SER A 421 -4.93 21.25 -9.08
C SER A 421 -4.06 21.86 -7.97
N ARG A 422 -4.67 22.43 -6.91
CA ARG A 422 -3.91 22.95 -5.76
C ARG A 422 -3.32 21.84 -4.89
N VAL A 423 -4.02 20.71 -4.75
CA VAL A 423 -3.50 19.54 -4.03
C VAL A 423 -2.33 18.93 -4.82
N GLU A 424 -2.49 18.76 -6.14
CA GLU A 424 -1.44 18.30 -7.05
C GLU A 424 -0.19 19.15 -6.93
N GLN A 425 -0.35 20.48 -7.05
CA GLN A 425 0.77 21.40 -6.96
C GLN A 425 1.54 21.22 -5.64
N LYS A 426 0.84 21.02 -4.52
CA LYS A 426 1.49 20.78 -3.22
C LYS A 426 2.22 19.44 -3.19
N VAL A 427 1.62 18.37 -3.70
CA VAL A 427 2.21 17.03 -3.79
C VAL A 427 3.49 17.08 -4.63
N SER A 428 3.41 17.61 -5.85
CA SER A 428 4.54 17.74 -6.76
C SER A 428 5.66 18.62 -6.19
N GLN A 429 5.32 19.68 -5.45
CA GLN A 429 6.31 20.48 -4.72
C GLN A 429 7.02 19.68 -3.61
N ARG A 430 6.30 18.80 -2.88
CA ARG A 430 6.91 17.96 -1.83
C ARG A 430 7.83 16.92 -2.42
N ILE A 431 7.41 16.25 -3.49
CA ILE A 431 8.21 15.29 -4.23
C ILE A 431 9.48 15.95 -4.75
N ALA A 432 9.34 17.06 -5.47
CA ALA A 432 10.47 17.79 -6.03
C ALA A 432 11.46 18.24 -4.96
N TRP A 433 10.95 18.75 -3.84
CA TRP A 433 11.76 19.12 -2.69
C TRP A 433 12.53 17.93 -2.11
N ALA A 434 11.87 16.79 -1.91
CA ALA A 434 12.47 15.60 -1.30
C ALA A 434 13.58 15.01 -2.17
N TYR A 435 13.37 14.94 -3.49
CA TYR A 435 14.41 14.51 -4.42
C TYR A 435 15.47 15.58 -4.72
N GLY A 436 15.33 16.80 -4.20
CA GLY A 436 16.23 17.91 -4.49
C GLY A 436 16.22 18.31 -5.97
N GLN A 437 15.10 18.11 -6.68
CA GLN A 437 14.96 18.38 -8.11
C GLN A 437 14.02 19.56 -8.37
N PRO A 438 14.16 20.29 -9.49
CA PRO A 438 13.16 21.25 -9.95
C PRO A 438 11.79 20.59 -10.20
N THR A 439 10.69 21.30 -9.93
CA THR A 439 9.34 20.77 -10.22
C THR A 439 9.12 20.41 -11.68
N THR A 440 9.86 21.05 -12.60
CA THR A 440 9.78 20.80 -14.04
C THR A 440 10.21 19.39 -14.44
N ILE A 441 11.05 18.73 -13.62
CA ILE A 441 11.43 17.33 -13.84
C ILE A 441 10.20 16.41 -13.81
N PHE A 442 9.26 16.74 -12.94
CA PHE A 442 8.07 15.94 -12.71
C PHE A 442 6.91 16.33 -13.64
N ASP A 443 7.06 17.31 -14.54
CA ASP A 443 5.94 17.80 -15.35
C ASP A 443 5.20 16.69 -16.13
N HIS A 444 5.92 15.66 -16.57
CA HIS A 444 5.35 14.51 -17.27
C HIS A 444 4.48 13.60 -16.39
N ILE A 445 4.69 13.58 -15.06
CA ILE A 445 3.89 12.78 -14.12
C ILE A 445 2.74 13.58 -13.50
N ARG A 446 2.80 14.93 -13.57
CA ARG A 446 1.79 15.82 -12.98
C ARG A 446 0.39 15.60 -13.53
N GLU A 447 0.25 15.31 -14.82
CA GLU A 447 -1.06 15.02 -15.42
C GLU A 447 -1.70 13.74 -14.87
N LYS A 448 -0.88 12.71 -14.58
CA LYS A 448 -1.35 11.49 -13.95
C LYS A 448 -1.75 11.74 -12.49
N ILE A 449 -0.86 12.35 -11.71
CA ILE A 449 -1.14 12.74 -10.32
C ILE A 449 -2.42 13.59 -10.23
N LEU A 450 -2.60 14.56 -11.13
CA LEU A 450 -3.80 15.40 -11.16
C LEU A 450 -5.08 14.58 -11.40
N ARG A 451 -5.02 13.59 -12.31
CA ARG A 451 -6.15 12.71 -12.61
C ARG A 451 -6.56 11.91 -11.38
N ASP A 452 -5.59 11.33 -10.69
CA ASP A 452 -5.84 10.48 -9.51
C ASP A 452 -6.34 11.34 -8.34
N ILE A 453 -5.75 12.50 -8.11
CA ILE A 453 -6.24 13.48 -7.13
C ILE A 453 -7.67 13.91 -7.47
N THR A 454 -7.98 14.13 -8.73
CA THR A 454 -9.34 14.51 -9.16
C THR A 454 -10.35 13.41 -8.83
N ALA A 455 -9.99 12.14 -9.01
CA ALA A 455 -10.83 11.01 -8.61
C ALA A 455 -11.06 10.99 -7.09
N VAL A 456 -9.99 11.08 -6.30
CA VAL A 456 -10.05 11.11 -4.82
C VAL A 456 -10.90 12.29 -4.32
N VAL A 457 -10.75 13.47 -4.93
CA VAL A 457 -11.53 14.68 -4.60
C VAL A 457 -13.03 14.49 -4.89
N ARG A 458 -13.37 13.85 -6.01
CA ARG A 458 -14.78 13.53 -6.35
C ARG A 458 -15.37 12.54 -5.36
N ASP A 459 -14.63 11.50 -5.01
CA ASP A 459 -15.06 10.50 -4.02
C ASP A 459 -15.23 11.11 -2.63
N ALA A 460 -14.32 11.99 -2.20
CA ALA A 460 -14.44 12.71 -0.94
C ALA A 460 -15.69 13.60 -0.90
N HIS A 461 -15.97 14.35 -1.97
CA HIS A 461 -17.17 15.17 -2.08
C HIS A 461 -18.45 14.33 -2.05
N GLN A 462 -18.49 13.24 -2.82
CA GLN A 462 -19.66 12.35 -2.87
C GLN A 462 -19.87 11.66 -1.50
N LEU A 463 -18.80 11.26 -0.80
CA LEU A 463 -18.89 10.68 0.53
C LEU A 463 -19.43 11.69 1.55
N SER A 464 -18.96 12.94 1.47
CA SER A 464 -19.46 14.04 2.30
C SER A 464 -20.97 14.23 2.11
N LEU A 465 -21.46 14.22 0.87
CA LEU A 465 -22.88 14.28 0.57
C LEU A 465 -23.65 13.10 1.16
N VAL A 466 -23.18 11.87 0.97
CA VAL A 466 -23.81 10.64 1.53
C VAL A 466 -23.95 10.73 3.05
N LEU A 467 -22.88 11.11 3.74
CA LEU A 467 -22.84 11.28 5.20
C LEU A 467 -23.80 12.34 5.74
N LYS A 468 -24.02 13.40 4.94
CA LYS A 468 -24.84 14.55 5.32
C LYS A 468 -26.31 14.39 4.95
N ARG A 469 -26.60 13.60 3.91
CA ARG A 469 -27.95 13.36 3.42
C ARG A 469 -28.71 12.29 4.22
N ASP A 470 -28.04 11.23 4.68
CA ASP A 470 -28.72 9.93 4.65
C ASP A 470 -28.90 9.15 5.96
N ILE A 471 -28.81 9.81 7.12
CA ILE A 471 -28.96 9.11 8.40
C ILE A 471 -29.65 10.01 9.42
N LEU A 472 -30.92 9.67 9.72
CA LEU A 472 -31.79 10.43 10.62
C LEU A 472 -31.69 9.92 12.06
N SER A 473 -31.34 8.63 12.24
CA SER A 473 -31.27 8.01 13.57
C SER A 473 -29.93 8.29 14.27
N VAL A 474 -28.84 8.30 13.52
CA VAL A 474 -27.46 8.61 13.97
C VAL A 474 -26.77 9.51 12.95
N ARG A 475 -25.90 10.41 13.39
CA ARG A 475 -25.12 11.26 12.49
C ARG A 475 -23.75 10.65 12.28
N MET A 476 -23.48 10.15 11.09
CA MET A 476 -22.14 9.72 10.71
C MET A 476 -21.27 10.93 10.38
N MET A 477 -20.00 10.86 10.76
CA MET A 477 -19.01 11.91 10.53
C MET A 477 -17.64 11.30 10.30
N VAL A 478 -16.95 11.76 9.27
CA VAL A 478 -15.52 11.50 9.13
C VAL A 478 -14.80 12.20 10.28
N MET A 479 -13.82 11.52 10.86
CA MET A 479 -13.00 12.04 11.95
C MET A 479 -11.57 12.24 11.44
N LEU A 480 -10.99 13.37 11.80
CA LEU A 480 -9.56 13.60 11.70
C LEU A 480 -8.99 13.68 13.11
N ASP A 481 -7.72 13.33 13.24
CA ASP A 481 -6.95 13.62 14.43
C ASP A 481 -7.02 15.11 14.81
N ALA A 482 -7.15 15.41 16.11
CA ALA A 482 -7.37 16.77 16.60
C ALA A 482 -6.13 17.68 16.59
N GLY A 483 -4.94 17.20 16.20
CA GLY A 483 -3.80 18.09 15.98
C GLY A 483 -2.44 17.39 15.94
N ILE A 484 -1.47 18.12 15.38
CA ILE A 484 -0.04 17.78 15.44
C ILE A 484 0.50 18.20 16.82
N ASP A 485 1.59 17.59 17.27
CA ASP A 485 2.31 17.91 18.52
C ASP A 485 1.57 17.57 19.82
N ARG A 486 0.74 16.53 19.77
CA ARG A 486 0.04 15.98 20.94
C ARG A 486 0.43 14.52 21.18
N PRO A 487 0.21 13.99 22.40
CA PRO A 487 0.44 12.57 22.67
C PRO A 487 -0.53 11.70 21.87
N PHE A 488 0.01 10.62 21.32
CA PHE A 488 -0.69 9.54 20.64
C PHE A 488 -1.52 8.77 21.65
N ASP A 489 -2.81 8.60 21.34
CA ASP A 489 -3.74 7.83 22.14
C ASP A 489 -4.19 6.56 21.39
N PRO A 490 -3.62 5.38 21.71
CA PRO A 490 -3.97 4.15 21.03
C PRO A 490 -5.40 3.67 21.32
N GLN A 491 -6.16 4.32 22.22
CA GLN A 491 -7.58 4.03 22.38
C GLN A 491 -8.42 4.67 21.28
N ASN A 492 -8.05 5.87 20.84
CA ASN A 492 -8.83 6.69 19.91
C ASN A 492 -8.21 6.81 18.51
N GLU A 493 -6.95 6.42 18.35
CA GLU A 493 -6.18 6.49 17.11
C GLU A 493 -5.51 5.15 16.79
N GLN A 494 -5.00 5.04 15.56
CA GLN A 494 -4.14 3.95 15.11
C GLN A 494 -2.84 4.53 14.55
N SER A 495 -1.69 3.95 14.91
CA SER A 495 -0.43 4.27 14.22
C SER A 495 -0.43 3.58 12.85
N VAL A 496 0.03 4.28 11.81
CA VAL A 496 0.21 3.68 10.48
C VAL A 496 1.24 2.54 10.50
N TRP A 497 2.31 2.68 11.28
CA TRP A 497 3.36 1.67 11.42
C TRP A 497 3.44 1.17 12.87
N PRO A 498 2.49 0.31 13.31
CA PRO A 498 2.50 -0.20 14.68
C PRO A 498 3.74 -1.05 14.98
N ASP A 499 4.31 -1.70 13.96
CA ASP A 499 5.49 -2.55 14.07
C ASP A 499 6.79 -1.77 14.38
N MET A 500 6.83 -0.45 14.12
CA MET A 500 7.93 0.45 14.52
C MET A 500 7.90 0.80 16.03
N GLY A 501 7.08 0.09 16.82
CA GLY A 501 7.07 0.22 18.27
C GLY A 501 6.36 1.45 18.82
N ALA A 502 5.37 1.99 18.09
CA ALA A 502 4.55 3.12 18.53
C ALA A 502 3.84 2.83 19.87
N LYS A 503 3.95 3.77 20.82
CA LYS A 503 3.45 3.64 22.20
C LYS A 503 2.60 4.84 22.60
N ALA A 504 1.68 4.61 23.54
CA ALA A 504 0.90 5.68 24.15
C ALA A 504 1.81 6.78 24.69
N GLY A 505 1.54 8.03 24.32
CA GLY A 505 2.36 9.18 24.70
C GLY A 505 3.43 9.60 23.69
N ASP A 506 3.71 8.80 22.65
CA ASP A 506 4.52 9.25 21.50
C ASP A 506 3.89 10.49 20.88
N GLN A 507 4.69 11.39 20.30
CA GLN A 507 4.14 12.60 19.71
C GLN A 507 3.57 12.30 18.32
N VAL A 508 2.35 12.77 18.06
CA VAL A 508 1.74 12.77 16.72
C VAL A 508 2.39 13.85 15.88
N ILE A 509 3.01 13.48 14.77
CA ILE A 509 3.77 14.37 13.88
C ILE A 509 3.11 14.57 12.50
N GLY A 510 2.00 13.86 12.25
CA GLY A 510 1.22 13.97 11.03
C GLY A 510 -0.02 13.08 11.06
N VAL A 511 -0.89 13.25 10.06
CA VAL A 511 -2.09 12.43 9.88
C VAL A 511 -1.92 11.58 8.64
N TYR A 512 -2.23 10.29 8.76
CA TYR A 512 -2.09 9.32 7.68
C TYR A 512 -3.43 8.96 7.03
N GLY A 513 -4.50 8.83 7.81
CA GLY A 513 -5.78 8.33 7.28
C GLY A 513 -6.99 8.83 8.07
N LEU A 514 -8.14 8.85 7.39
CA LEU A 514 -9.41 9.32 7.94
C LEU A 514 -10.07 8.25 8.82
N GLY A 515 -10.68 8.68 9.93
CA GLY A 515 -11.53 7.87 10.78
C GLY A 515 -13.02 8.05 10.48
N LEU A 516 -13.87 7.29 11.16
CA LEU A 516 -15.32 7.36 11.05
C LEU A 516 -15.96 7.27 12.44
N GLY A 517 -16.84 8.19 12.77
CA GLY A 517 -17.60 8.21 14.01
C GLY A 517 -19.10 8.36 13.76
N LYS A 518 -19.90 8.02 14.78
CA LYS A 518 -21.34 8.28 14.82
C LYS A 518 -21.72 9.07 16.06
N THR A 519 -22.55 10.09 15.89
CA THR A 519 -23.22 10.81 16.98
C THR A 519 -24.66 10.33 17.09
N THR A 520 -25.10 9.91 18.27
CA THR A 520 -26.51 9.54 18.53
C THR A 520 -27.35 10.78 18.87
N SER A 521 -28.69 10.63 18.90
CA SER A 521 -29.61 11.69 19.35
C SER A 521 -29.38 12.16 20.79
N SER A 522 -28.70 11.35 21.61
CA SER A 522 -28.28 11.72 22.97
C SER A 522 -27.02 12.59 23.02
N GLY A 523 -26.40 12.85 21.87
CA GLY A 523 -25.10 13.52 21.76
C GLY A 523 -23.90 12.60 21.97
N GLN A 524 -24.11 11.32 22.33
CA GLN A 524 -23.01 10.36 22.46
C GLN A 524 -22.31 10.14 21.11
N VAL A 525 -20.99 10.33 21.10
CA VAL A 525 -20.12 10.04 19.96
C VAL A 525 -19.47 8.67 20.15
N VAL A 526 -19.53 7.81 19.13
CA VAL A 526 -18.92 6.48 19.11
C VAL A 526 -18.04 6.37 17.88
N GLN A 527 -16.77 6.01 18.06
CA GLN A 527 -15.86 5.74 16.95
C GLN A 527 -16.15 4.37 16.34
N ILE A 528 -16.20 4.32 15.01
CA ILE A 528 -16.42 3.11 14.20
C ILE A 528 -15.11 2.69 13.52
N LEU A 529 -14.37 3.68 13.01
CA LEU A 529 -13.02 3.55 12.49
C LEU A 529 -12.16 4.64 13.16
N ARG A 530 -11.01 4.25 13.71
CA ARG A 530 -10.07 5.20 14.31
C ARG A 530 -9.29 5.92 13.21
N PRO A 531 -9.03 7.23 13.31
CA PRO A 531 -8.10 7.90 12.42
C PRO A 531 -6.71 7.28 12.53
N THR A 532 -5.99 7.27 11.41
CA THR A 532 -4.60 6.77 11.35
C THR A 532 -3.65 7.95 11.43
N VAL A 533 -2.64 7.87 12.29
CA VAL A 533 -1.69 8.94 12.58
C VAL A 533 -0.25 8.50 12.40
N ILE A 534 0.61 9.47 12.13
CA ILE A 534 2.06 9.32 12.07
C ILE A 534 2.62 9.77 13.41
N THR A 535 3.42 8.92 14.06
CA THR A 535 4.01 9.22 15.38
C THR A 535 5.52 9.35 15.30
N THR A 536 6.14 9.87 16.36
CA THR A 536 7.61 9.92 16.50
C THR A 536 8.29 8.56 16.47
N ALA A 537 7.55 7.45 16.56
CA ALA A 537 8.10 6.11 16.38
C ALA A 537 8.80 5.94 15.03
N LEU A 538 8.25 6.55 13.96
CA LEU A 538 8.91 6.58 12.64
C LEU A 538 10.31 7.21 12.73
N LEU A 539 10.43 8.33 13.44
CA LEU A 539 11.71 9.04 13.54
C LEU A 539 12.71 8.27 14.40
N GLN A 540 12.22 7.57 15.44
CA GLN A 540 13.04 6.71 16.28
C GLN A 540 13.58 5.51 15.50
N GLU A 541 12.75 4.89 14.66
CA GLU A 541 13.18 3.78 13.80
C GLU A 541 14.33 4.20 12.87
N ILE A 542 14.16 5.34 12.19
CA ILE A 542 15.17 5.91 11.31
C ILE A 542 16.49 6.23 12.05
N ASP A 543 16.39 6.64 13.32
CA ASP A 543 17.57 6.96 14.14
C ASP A 543 18.25 5.69 14.72
N ASN A 544 17.53 4.58 14.88
CA ASN A 544 18.01 3.33 15.49
C ASN A 544 18.76 2.39 14.52
N GLU A 545 18.56 2.52 13.21
CA GLU A 545 19.25 1.71 12.20
C GLU A 545 20.68 2.18 11.87
N LYS A 546 21.20 3.19 12.60
CA LYS A 546 22.60 3.64 12.53
C LYS A 546 23.48 2.91 13.53
#